data_AF-A0A7G8EUZ1-F1
#
_entry.id   AF-A0A7G8EUZ1-F1
#
_cell.length_a   1.000
_cell.length_b   1.000
_cell.length_c   1.000
_cell.angle_alpha   90.00
_cell.angle_beta   90.00
_cell.angle_gamma   90.00
#
_symmetry.space_group_name_H-M   'P 1'
#
loop_
_entity.id
_entity.type
_entity.pdbx_description
1 polymer ?
#
loop_
_entity_poly.entity_id
_entity_poly.type
_entity_poly.pdbx_seq_one_letter_code
_entity_poly.pdbx_strand_id
1 'polypeptide(L)' 'MEDLYQAIASKMSLQQNFEQAYAEVIASGYKAAKTWIRFCVKSSSRFQTQPKKEDFLAVLEQHCRQRME' A
#
# COMPACT_ATOMS: atom_id res chain seq x y z
N MET A 1 4.59 8.44 0.00
CA MET A 1 3.51 7.58 0.53
C MET A 1 2.17 8.00 -0.05
N GLU A 2 1.92 9.31 -0.16
CA GLU A 2 0.68 9.84 -0.74
C GLU A 2 0.37 9.33 -2.15
N ASP A 3 1.35 9.35 -3.07
CA ASP A 3 1.18 8.76 -4.42
C ASP A 3 0.75 7.28 -4.39
N LEU A 4 1.24 6.50 -3.42
CA LEU A 4 0.91 5.08 -3.30
C LEU A 4 -0.54 4.91 -2.80
N TYR A 5 -0.92 5.64 -1.76
CA TYR A 5 -2.29 5.60 -1.24
C TYR A 5 -3.30 6.07 -2.29
N GLN A 6 -2.98 7.14 -3.01
CA GLN A 6 -3.87 7.69 -4.04
C GLN A 6 -3.99 6.76 -5.26
N ALA A 7 -2.89 6.14 -5.69
CA ALA A 7 -2.93 5.17 -6.78
C ALA A 7 -3.77 3.92 -6.42
N ILE A 8 -3.63 3.41 -5.20
CA ILE A 8 -4.42 2.26 -4.72
C ILE A 8 -5.89 2.67 -4.53
N ALA A 9 -6.17 3.80 -3.88
CA ALA A 9 -7.54 4.29 -3.70
C ALA A 9 -8.25 4.53 -5.05
N SER A 10 -7.56 5.12 -6.03
CA SER A 10 -8.11 5.31 -7.38
C SER A 10 -8.45 3.98 -8.07
N LYS A 11 -7.62 2.95 -7.87
CA LYS A 11 -7.89 1.60 -8.37
C LYS A 11 -8.99 0.89 -7.58
N MET A 12 -9.12 1.13 -6.27
CA MET A 12 -10.22 0.61 -5.45
C MET A 12 -11.59 1.19 -5.85
N SER A 13 -11.65 2.46 -6.28
CA SER A 13 -12.90 3.01 -6.83
C SER A 13 -13.33 2.32 -8.13
N LEU A 14 -12.38 1.75 -8.89
CA LEU A 14 -12.62 0.98 -10.11
C LEU A 14 -12.82 -0.53 -9.83
N GLN A 15 -12.20 -1.05 -8.78
CA GLN A 15 -12.21 -2.46 -8.37
C GLN A 15 -12.63 -2.57 -6.92
N GLN A 16 -13.75 -3.24 -6.62
CA GLN A 16 -14.29 -3.34 -5.25
C GLN A 16 -13.37 -4.06 -4.24
N ASN A 17 -12.13 -4.44 -4.60
CA ASN A 17 -11.21 -5.21 -3.77
C ASN A 17 -9.82 -4.54 -3.68
N PHE A 18 -9.36 -4.31 -2.44
CA PHE A 18 -8.06 -3.72 -2.12
C PHE A 18 -6.87 -4.57 -2.60
N GLU A 19 -6.91 -5.90 -2.43
CA GLU A 19 -5.80 -6.77 -2.81
C GLU A 19 -5.55 -6.76 -4.32
N GLN A 20 -6.61 -6.72 -5.13
CA GLN A 20 -6.50 -6.58 -6.59
C GLN A 20 -5.96 -5.21 -6.99
N ALA A 21 -6.51 -4.14 -6.42
CA ALA A 21 -6.04 -2.78 -6.67
C ALA A 21 -4.56 -2.60 -6.29
N TYR A 22 -4.15 -3.14 -5.13
CA TYR A 22 -2.76 -3.18 -4.69
C TYR A 22 -1.89 -3.99 -5.65
N ALA A 23 -2.29 -5.20 -6.05
CA ALA A 23 -1.53 -6.04 -6.96
C ALA A 23 -1.29 -5.34 -8.31
N GLU A 24 -2.29 -4.66 -8.86
CA GLU A 24 -2.16 -3.89 -10.10
C GLU A 24 -1.22 -2.69 -9.95
N VAL A 25 -1.35 -1.92 -8.87
CA VAL A 25 -0.48 -0.76 -8.62
C VAL A 25 0.98 -1.19 -8.46
N ILE A 26 1.23 -2.30 -7.77
CA ILE A 26 2.56 -2.86 -7.62
C ILE A 26 3.09 -3.42 -8.95
N ALA A 27 2.26 -4.12 -9.73
CA ALA A 27 2.63 -4.66 -11.04
C ALA A 27 2.93 -3.56 -12.08
N SER A 28 2.29 -2.38 -11.98
CA SER A 28 2.57 -1.22 -12.86
C SER A 28 3.97 -0.61 -12.67
N GLY A 29 4.66 -0.96 -11.58
CA GLY A 29 6.12 -0.96 -11.49
C GLY A 29 6.86 0.37 -11.31
N TYR A 30 6.24 1.54 -11.36
CA TYR A 30 7.02 2.79 -11.48
C TYR A 30 7.39 3.49 -10.16
N LYS A 31 6.49 4.30 -9.59
CA LYS A 31 6.78 5.19 -8.45
C LYS A 31 6.14 4.70 -7.15
N ALA A 32 4.97 4.07 -7.27
CA ALA A 32 4.22 3.49 -6.17
C ALA A 32 4.93 2.26 -5.58
N ALA A 33 5.39 1.33 -6.41
CA ALA A 33 6.14 0.15 -5.97
C ALA A 33 7.43 0.49 -5.20
N LYS A 34 8.23 1.46 -5.70
CA LYS A 34 9.42 1.96 -4.98
C LYS A 34 9.07 2.62 -3.64
N THR A 35 7.95 3.34 -3.59
CA THR A 35 7.45 3.97 -2.36
C THR A 35 7.03 2.91 -1.33
N TRP A 36 6.37 1.85 -1.78
CA TRP A 36 5.99 0.71 -0.95
C TRP A 36 7.20 -0.04 -0.38
N ILE A 37 8.18 -0.39 -1.23
CA ILE A 37 9.41 -1.03 -0.79
C ILE A 37 10.12 -0.18 0.26
N ARG A 38 10.22 1.13 0.03
CA ARG A 38 10.82 2.07 0.99
C ARG A 38 10.05 2.13 2.31
N PHE A 39 8.73 2.02 2.27
CA PHE A 39 7.90 1.94 3.47
C PHE A 39 8.16 0.64 4.24
N CYS A 40 8.11 -0.51 3.57
CA CYS A 40 8.40 -1.81 4.20
C CYS A 40 9.78 -1.80 4.87
N VAL A 41 10.82 -1.31 4.17
CA VAL A 41 12.19 -1.24 4.70
C VAL A 41 12.32 -0.27 5.87
N LYS A 42 11.73 0.94 5.77
CA LYS A 42 11.78 1.91 6.88
C LYS A 42 11.02 1.42 8.09
N SER A 43 9.84 0.83 7.90
CA SER A 43 9.03 0.34 8.99
C SER A 43 9.70 -0.87 9.64
N SER A 44 10.18 -1.86 8.85
CA SER A 44 10.88 -3.03 9.39
C SER A 44 12.13 -2.66 10.20
N SER A 45 12.87 -1.62 9.80
CA SER A 45 14.05 -1.13 10.55
C SER A 45 13.72 -0.59 11.95
N ARG A 46 12.46 -0.27 12.23
CA ARG A 46 12.00 0.25 13.52
C ARG A 46 11.50 -0.82 14.48
N PHE A 47 11.29 -2.06 14.00
CA PHE A 47 10.81 -3.16 14.83
C PHE A 47 11.96 -4.15 15.09
N GLN A 48 12.08 -4.61 16.33
CA GLN A 48 13.02 -5.70 16.68
C GLN A 48 12.67 -7.02 15.97
N THR A 49 11.37 -7.23 15.72
CA THR A 49 10.84 -8.35 14.94
C THR A 49 10.15 -7.80 13.70
N GLN A 50 10.48 -8.34 12.53
CA GLN A 50 9.83 -7.89 11.29
C GLN A 50 8.31 -8.14 11.37
N PRO A 51 7.48 -7.11 11.11
CA PRO A 51 6.04 -7.28 11.00
C PRO A 51 5.70 -8.18 9.82
N LYS A 52 4.56 -8.86 9.88
CA LYS A 52 4.11 -9.66 8.74
C LYS A 52 3.68 -8.72 7.62
N LYS A 53 3.74 -9.23 6.39
CA LYS A 53 3.22 -8.53 5.22
C LYS A 53 1.75 -8.10 5.42
N GLU A 54 0.96 -8.95 6.05
CA GLU A 54 -0.46 -8.72 6.35
C GLU A 54 -0.68 -7.48 7.23
N ASP A 55 0.15 -7.27 8.25
CA ASP A 55 0.07 -6.08 9.12
C ASP A 55 0.31 -4.80 8.32
N PHE A 56 1.27 -4.84 7.39
CA PHE A 56 1.54 -3.70 6.50
C PHE A 56 0.39 -3.45 5.53
N LEU A 57 -0.22 -4.50 4.99
CA LEU A 57 -1.35 -4.40 4.07
C LEU A 57 -2.59 -3.86 4.78
N ALA A 58 -2.88 -4.27 6.01
CA ALA A 58 -3.99 -3.75 6.80
C ALA A 58 -3.87 -2.24 7.05
N VAL A 59 -2.66 -1.76 7.41
CA VAL A 59 -2.39 -0.32 7.57
C VAL A 59 -2.51 0.43 6.24
N LEU A 60 -2.01 -0.17 5.16
CA LEU A 60 -2.11 0.40 3.81
C LEU A 60 -3.59 0.55 3.39
N GLU A 61 -4.41 -0.47 3.63
CA GLU A 61 -5.84 -0.48 3.33
C GLU A 61 -6.60 0.58 4.12
N GLN A 62 -6.36 0.67 5.43
CA GLN A 62 -6.99 1.68 6.29
C GLN A 62 -6.72 3.10 5.77
N HIS A 63 -5.46 3.40 5.42
CA HIS A 63 -5.11 4.72 4.88
C HIS A 63 -5.65 4.98 3.48
N CYS A 64 -5.85 3.95 2.65
CA CYS A 64 -6.50 4.10 1.34
C CYS A 64 -7.99 4.40 1.52
N ARG A 65 -8.67 3.69 2.45
CA ARG A 65 -10.09 3.93 2.76
C ARG A 65 -10.35 5.32 3.31
N GLN A 66 -9.51 5.80 4.24
CA GLN A 66 -9.59 7.17 4.78
C GLN A 66 -9.44 8.28 3.73
N ARG A 67 -8.92 7.97 2.54
CA ARG A 67 -8.78 8.95 1.43
C ARG A 67 -9.91 8.88 0.42
N MET A 68 -10.80 7.89 0.55
CA MET A 68 -12.01 7.76 -0.26
C MET A 68 -13.23 8.41 0.42
N GLU A 69 -13.16 8.63 1.74
CA GLU A 69 -14.08 9.47 2.51
C GLU A 69 -13.73 10.96 2.36
#